data_AF-A0A959TYV6-F1
#
_entry.id   AF-A0A959TYV6-F1
#
_cell.length_a   1.000
_cell.length_b   1.000
_cell.length_c   1.000
_cell.angle_alpha   90.00
_cell.angle_beta   90.00
_cell.angle_gamma   90.00
#
_symmetry.space_group_name_H-M   'P 1'
#
loop_
_entity.id
_entity.type
_entity.pdbx_description
1 polymer ?
#
loop_
_entity_poly.entity_id
_entity_poly.type
_entity_poly.pdbx_seq_one_letter_code
_entity_poly.pdbx_strand_id
1 'polypeptide(L)' 'HQHGEDSHTVTIKVDKTDIRHIIATFERFEYEVKAYFEETDLGEIYKDRFDSLMNYLNI' A
#
# COMPACT_ATOMS: atom_id res chain seq x y z
N HIS A 1 -17.13 33.47 1.54
CA HIS A 1 -16.65 32.55 0.50
C HIS A 1 -15.66 31.57 1.14
N GLN A 2 -16.12 30.39 1.56
CA GLN A 2 -15.23 29.30 1.95
C GLN A 2 -15.17 28.37 0.75
N HIS A 3 -14.08 28.46 -0.02
CA HIS A 3 -13.76 27.43 -1.00
C HIS A 3 -13.29 26.24 -0.17
N GLY A 4 -14.13 25.21 -0.07
CA GLY A 4 -13.72 23.93 0.48
C GLY A 4 -12.57 23.41 -0.37
N GLU A 5 -11.56 22.84 0.28
CA GLU A 5 -10.45 22.18 -0.37
C GLU A 5 -10.98 21.04 -1.24
N ASP A 6 -11.03 21.24 -2.56
CA ASP A 6 -11.47 20.22 -3.50
C ASP A 6 -10.42 19.08 -3.54
N SER A 7 -10.57 18.10 -2.65
CA SER A 7 -9.74 16.90 -2.62
C SER A 7 -10.22 15.91 -3.68
N HIS A 8 -9.46 15.77 -4.77
CA HIS A 8 -9.71 14.75 -5.78
C HIS A 8 -9.20 13.39 -5.31
N THR A 9 -10.09 12.39 -5.27
CA THR A 9 -9.75 11.00 -4.96
C THR A 9 -10.04 10.14 -6.18
N VAL A 10 -9.10 9.28 -6.56
CA VAL A 10 -9.20 8.40 -7.73
C VAL A 10 -9.09 6.95 -7.28
N THR A 11 -9.99 6.10 -7.76
CA THR A 11 -9.93 4.64 -7.55
C THR A 11 -9.51 3.97 -8.84
N ILE A 12 -8.48 3.13 -8.79
CA ILE A 12 -7.95 2.41 -9.95
C ILE A 12 -8.10 0.91 -9.72
N LYS A 13 -8.79 0.21 -10.63
CA LYS A 13 -8.80 -1.25 -10.66
C LYS A 13 -7.71 -1.74 -11.61
N VAL A 14 -6.82 -2.60 -11.12
CA VAL A 14 -5.76 -3.21 -11.92
C VAL A 14 -5.96 -4.71 -11.99
N ASP A 15 -5.60 -5.29 -13.13
CA ASP A 15 -5.58 -6.75 -13.34
C ASP A 15 -4.15 -7.26 -13.15
N LYS A 16 -3.69 -7.20 -11.90
CA LYS A 16 -2.35 -7.61 -11.47
C LYS A 16 -2.44 -8.30 -10.12
N THR A 17 -1.68 -9.38 -9.96
CA THR A 17 -1.59 -10.16 -8.72
C THR A 17 -0.71 -9.52 -7.64
N ASP A 18 0.09 -8.51 -8.00
CA ASP A 18 0.98 -7.81 -7.07
C ASP A 18 0.85 -6.30 -7.26
N ILE A 19 0.24 -5.62 -6.28
CA ILE A 19 0.03 -4.16 -6.32
C ILE A 19 1.24 -3.39 -5.80
N ARG A 20 2.21 -4.04 -5.13
CA ARG A 20 3.27 -3.37 -4.35
C ARG A 20 4.10 -2.41 -5.20
N HIS A 21 4.44 -2.82 -6.43
CA HIS A 21 5.18 -1.98 -7.37
C HIS A 21 4.40 -0.72 -7.79
N ILE A 22 3.07 -0.81 -7.86
CA ILE A 22 2.19 0.30 -8.21
C ILE A 22 2.11 1.28 -7.03
N ILE A 23 1.90 0.78 -5.80
CA ILE A 23 1.89 1.60 -4.58
C ILE A 23 3.21 2.33 -4.38
N ALA A 24 4.33 1.62 -4.44
CA ALA A 24 5.67 2.21 -4.31
C ALA A 24 5.96 3.26 -5.40
N THR A 25 5.26 3.20 -6.53
CA THR A 25 5.33 4.22 -7.57
C THR A 25 4.53 5.46 -7.21
N PHE A 26 3.30 5.31 -6.75
CA PHE A 26 2.49 6.43 -6.28
C PHE A 26 3.16 7.18 -5.12
N GLU A 27 3.69 6.47 -4.13
CA GLU A 27 4.42 7.08 -3.01
C GLU A 27 5.67 7.86 -3.49
N ARG A 28 6.42 7.33 -4.45
CA ARG A 28 7.60 8.01 -5.03
C ARG A 28 7.25 9.30 -5.78
N PHE A 29 6.03 9.40 -6.31
CA PHE A 29 5.53 10.61 -6.95
C PHE A 29 4.74 11.50 -5.98
N GLU A 30 4.87 11.26 -4.67
CA GLU A 30 4.22 12.02 -3.60
C GLU A 30 2.68 12.00 -3.68
N TYR A 31 2.10 10.94 -4.26
CA TYR A 31 0.67 10.70 -4.17
C TYR A 31 0.32 9.99 -2.87
N GLU A 32 -0.73 10.47 -2.19
CA GLU A 32 -1.28 9.83 -1.00
C GLU A 32 -2.13 8.61 -1.39
N VAL A 33 -1.67 7.41 -1.01
CA VAL A 33 -2.42 6.17 -1.18
C VAL A 33 -3.33 5.95 0.02
N LYS A 34 -4.62 6.29 -0.11
CA LYS A 34 -5.60 6.18 0.98
C LYS A 34 -5.98 4.73 1.33
N ALA A 35 -6.03 3.85 0.33
CA ALA A 35 -6.31 2.43 0.50
C ALA A 35 -5.90 1.67 -0.77
N TYR A 36 -5.56 0.39 -0.61
CA TYR A 36 -5.43 -0.56 -1.71
C TYR A 36 -6.03 -1.90 -1.28
N PHE A 37 -6.59 -2.63 -2.24
CA PHE A 37 -7.17 -3.95 -2.02
C PHE A 37 -6.45 -4.93 -2.94
N GLU A 38 -5.69 -5.85 -2.34
CA GLU A 38 -5.14 -7.01 -3.03
C GLU A 38 -5.95 -8.23 -2.60
N GLU A 39 -6.19 -9.16 -3.51
CA GLU A 39 -6.94 -10.40 -3.22
C GLU A 39 -6.11 -11.38 -2.37
N THR A 40 -4.78 -11.24 -2.42
CA THR A 40 -3.82 -11.90 -1.54
C THR A 40 -3.67 -11.11 -0.24
N ASP A 41 -3.69 -11.82 0.90
CA ASP A 41 -3.61 -11.25 2.25
C ASP A 41 -2.21 -10.67 2.52
N LEU A 42 -1.89 -9.55 1.87
CA LEU A 42 -0.60 -8.87 1.96
C LEU A 42 -0.23 -8.60 3.42
N GLY A 43 -1.23 -8.33 4.26
CA GLY A 43 -1.06 -8.17 5.71
C GLY A 43 -0.39 -9.39 6.35
N GLU A 44 -0.82 -10.61 6.01
CA GLU A 44 -0.21 -11.84 6.49
C GLU A 44 1.23 -12.00 5.98
N ILE A 45 1.49 -11.73 4.70
CA ILE A 45 2.84 -11.84 4.12
C ILE A 45 3.82 -10.84 4.77
N TYR A 46 3.39 -9.60 5.01
CA TYR A 46 4.22 -8.60 5.68
C TYR A 46 4.51 -8.98 7.13
N LYS A 47 3.50 -9.51 7.83
CA LYS A 47 3.64 -10.01 9.20
C LYS A 47 4.61 -11.18 9.26
N ASP A 48 4.47 -12.18 8.39
CA ASP A 48 5.35 -13.35 8.35
C ASP A 48 6.82 -12.98 8.09
N ARG A 49 7.05 -11.99 7.22
CA ARG A 49 8.40 -11.48 6.92
C ARG A 49 8.98 -10.71 8.10
N PHE A 50 8.17 -9.90 8.77
CA PHE A 50 8.57 -9.19 9.97
C PHE A 50 8.91 -10.16 11.10
N ASP A 51 8.06 -11.16 11.33
CA ASP A 51 8.27 -12.20 12.34
C ASP A 51 9.52 -13.02 12.02
N SER A 52 9.75 -13.37 10.75
CA SER A 52 10.97 -14.06 10.31
C SER A 52 12.23 -13.22 10.54
N LEU A 53 12.17 -11.92 10.32
CA LEU A 53 13.27 -11.00 10.62
C LEU A 53 13.55 -10.94 12.12
N MET A 54 12.52 -10.80 12.95
CA MET A 54 12.68 -10.75 14.41
C MET A 54 13.22 -12.07 14.97
N ASN A 55 12.76 -13.21 14.44
CA ASN A 55 13.31 -14.52 14.79
C ASN A 55 14.79 -14.62 14.43
N TYR A 56 15.22 -14.09 13.29
CA TYR A 56 16.63 -14.06 12.90
C TYR A 56 17.49 -13.19 13.83
N LEU A 57 16.94 -12.10 14.37
CA LEU A 57 17.64 -11.20 15.29
C LEU A 57 17.69 -11.70 16.74
N ASN A 58 16.77 -12.56 17.14
CA ASN A 58 16.65 -13.11 18.50
C ASN A 58 17.50 -14.38 18.73
N ILE A 59 18.39 -14.73 17.80
CA ILE A 59 19.32 -15.88 17.88
C ILE A 59 20.67 -15.44 18.46
#